data_AF-F3FXT1-F1
#
_entry.id   AF-F3FXT1-F1
#
_cell.length_a   1.000
_cell.length_b   1.000
_cell.length_c   1.000
_cell.angle_alpha   90.00
_cell.angle_beta   90.00
_cell.angle_gamma   90.00
#
_symmetry.space_group_name_H-M   'P 1'
#
loop_
_entity.id
_entity.type
_entity.pdbx_description
1 polymer ?
#
loop_
_entity_poly.entity_id
_entity_poly.type
_entity_poly.pdbx_seq_one_letter_code
_entity_poly.pdbx_strand_id
1 'polypeptide(L)' 'KPMDRLVCGDVGFGKTEVAMRAAFIAVHGGRQVAILVPTTLLAQQHYNSFRDRFADWPVTV' A
#
# COMPACT_ATOMS: atom_id res chain seq x y z
N LYS A 1 3.55 -20.47 -5.28
CA LYS A 1 4.60 -19.80 -6.08
C LYS A 1 4.67 -18.33 -5.62
N PRO A 2 5.86 -17.72 -5.49
CA PRO A 2 5.98 -16.30 -5.15
C PRO A 2 5.25 -15.40 -6.16
N MET A 3 4.68 -14.29 -5.70
CA MET A 3 4.07 -13.29 -6.57
C MET A 3 5.16 -12.34 -7.09
N ASP A 4 5.24 -12.18 -8.41
CA ASP A 4 6.11 -11.22 -9.08
C ASP A 4 5.33 -10.60 -10.24
N ARG A 5 4.87 -9.35 -10.06
CA ARG A 5 3.91 -8.68 -10.95
C ARG A 5 4.28 -7.21 -11.11
N LEU A 6 4.33 -6.74 -12.36
CA LEU A 6 4.40 -5.32 -12.70
C LEU A 6 3.00 -4.81 -13.07
N VAL A 7 2.55 -3.77 -12.39
CA VAL A 7 1.27 -3.10 -12.68
C VAL A 7 1.55 -1.73 -13.29
N CYS A 8 1.22 -1.57 -14.57
CA CYS A 8 1.37 -0.31 -15.30
C CYS A 8 0.02 0.43 -15.38
N GLY A 9 0.08 1.76 -15.38
CA GLY A 9 -1.08 2.62 -15.58
C GLY A 9 -0.71 4.08 -15.38
N ASP A 10 -1.50 4.99 -15.92
CA ASP A 10 -1.26 6.43 -15.82
C ASP A 10 -1.50 6.96 -14.40
N VAL A 11 -1.07 8.20 -14.16
CA VAL A 11 -1.34 8.89 -12.89
C VAL A 11 -2.86 8.98 -12.68
N GLY A 12 -3.33 8.64 -11.47
CA GLY A 12 -4.76 8.66 -11.15
C GLY A 12 -5.53 7.34 -11.40
N PHE A 13 -4.94 6.34 -12.08
CA PHE A 13 -5.62 5.08 -12.41
C PHE A 13 -5.73 4.08 -11.25
N GLY A 14 -5.61 4.54 -10.00
CA GLY A 14 -5.84 3.69 -8.82
C GLY A 14 -4.75 2.63 -8.54
N LYS A 15 -3.53 2.78 -9.05
CA LYS A 15 -2.41 1.85 -8.72
C LYS A 15 -2.20 1.71 -7.20
N THR A 16 -2.36 2.81 -6.46
CA THR A 16 -2.29 2.82 -4.99
C THR A 16 -3.38 1.95 -4.36
N GLU A 17 -4.58 1.89 -4.95
CA GLU A 17 -5.69 1.07 -4.44
C GLU A 17 -5.38 -0.42 -4.52
N VAL A 18 -4.77 -0.84 -5.63
CA VAL A 18 -4.32 -2.23 -5.80
C VAL A 18 -3.30 -2.60 -4.72
N ALA A 19 -2.33 -1.71 -4.45
CA ALA A 19 -1.34 -1.90 -3.40
C ALA A 19 -1.99 -1.94 -2.00
N MET A 20 -2.95 -1.06 -1.72
CA MET A 20 -3.66 -1.01 -0.44
C MET A 20 -4.43 -2.30 -0.15
N ARG A 21 -5.18 -2.81 -1.13
CA ARG A 21 -5.94 -4.07 -0.95
C ARG A 21 -5.02 -5.27 -0.77
N ALA A 22 -3.91 -5.31 -1.51
CA ALA A 22 -2.88 -6.34 -1.32
C ALA A 22 -2.26 -6.27 0.08
N ALA A 23 -1.94 -5.06 0.56
CA ALA A 23 -1.41 -4.84 1.89
C ALA A 23 -2.41 -5.27 2.98
N PHE A 24 -3.69 -4.95 2.82
CA PHE A 24 -4.73 -5.35 3.76
C PHE A 24 -4.82 -6.88 3.93
N ILE A 25 -4.83 -7.62 2.82
CA ILE A 25 -4.87 -9.10 2.85
C ILE A 25 -3.62 -9.66 3.54
N ALA A 26 -2.44 -9.09 3.27
CA ALA A 26 -1.18 -9.54 3.87
C ALA A 26 -1.16 -9.29 5.39
N VAL A 27 -1.57 -8.09 5.84
CA VAL A 27 -1.64 -7.74 7.26
C VAL A 27 -2.68 -8.58 8.00
N HIS A 28 -3.85 -8.79 7.39
CA HIS A 28 -4.87 -9.65 7.98
C HIS A 28 -4.43 -11.12 8.06
N GLY A 29 -3.51 -11.55 7.19
CA GLY A 29 -2.81 -12.83 7.27
C GLY A 29 -1.65 -12.86 8.30
N GLY A 30 -1.50 -11.84 9.15
CA GLY A 30 -0.45 -11.75 10.18
C GLY A 30 0.96 -11.49 9.63
N ARG A 31 1.07 -10.91 8.43
CA ARG A 31 2.37 -10.57 7.80
C ARG A 31 2.58 -9.06 7.76
N GLN A 32 3.84 -8.64 7.79
CA GLN A 32 4.22 -7.24 7.60
C GLN A 32 4.29 -6.89 6.11
N VAL A 33 4.07 -5.62 5.78
CA VAL A 33 4.11 -5.08 4.41
C VAL A 33 5.11 -3.93 4.36
N ALA A 34 5.91 -3.89 3.30
CA ALA A 34 6.83 -2.80 3.01
C ALA A 34 6.46 -2.12 1.69
N ILE A 35 6.44 -0.79 1.68
CA ILE A 35 6.21 0.03 0.48
C ILE A 35 7.44 0.90 0.28
N LEU A 36 8.22 0.59 -0.76
CA LEU A 36 9.40 1.36 -1.12
C LEU A 36 9.02 2.40 -2.19
N VAL A 37 9.48 3.64 -1.98
CA VAL A 37 9.19 4.80 -2.83
C VAL A 37 10.47 5.56 -3.13
N PRO A 38 10.56 6.28 -4.26
CA PRO A 38 11.82 6.90 -4.69
C PRO A 38 12.14 8.23 -3.98
N THR A 39 11.16 8.86 -3.32
CA THR A 39 11.35 10.15 -2.63
C THR A 39 10.56 10.22 -1.33
N THR A 40 11.05 11.05 -0.39
CA THR A 40 10.39 11.29 0.90
C THR A 40 9.03 11.99 0.75
N LEU A 41 8.85 12.82 -0.29
CA LEU A 41 7.57 13.44 -0.60
C LEU A 41 6.50 12.38 -0.92
N LEU A 42 6.83 11.40 -1.77
CA LEU A 42 5.92 10.29 -2.06
C LEU A 42 5.71 9.40 -0.84
N ALA A 43 6.74 9.22 0.00
CA ALA A 43 6.60 8.49 1.26
C ALA A 43 5.54 9.13 2.15
N GLN A 44 5.58 10.45 2.33
CA GLN A 44 4.59 11.17 3.12
C GLN A 44 3.18 11.07 2.51
N GLN A 45 3.06 11.17 1.18
CA GLN A 45 1.78 11.04 0.49
C GLN A 45 1.16 9.65 0.68
N HIS A 46 1.96 8.59 0.50
CA HIS A 46 1.52 7.22 0.75
C HIS A 46 1.21 7.00 2.23
N TYR A 47 2.05 7.48 3.14
CA TYR A 47 1.81 7.38 4.59
C TYR A 47 0.45 7.96 4.99
N ASN A 48 0.15 9.20 4.58
CA ASN A 48 -1.14 9.82 4.87
C ASN A 48 -2.30 9.00 4.30
N SER A 49 -2.18 8.59 3.03
CA SER A 49 -3.23 7.81 2.35
C SER A 49 -3.46 6.44 3.01
N PHE A 50 -2.40 5.76 3.44
CA PHE A 50 -2.51 4.48 4.15
C PHE A 50 -3.08 4.69 5.54
N ARG A 51 -2.57 5.66 6.30
CA ARG A 51 -3.09 5.96 7.64
C ARG A 51 -4.60 6.25 7.62
N ASP A 52 -5.06 7.05 6.67
CA ASP A 52 -6.48 7.39 6.55
C ASP A 52 -7.32 6.17 6.12
N ARG A 53 -6.80 5.32 5.23
CA ARG A 53 -7.49 4.12 4.74
C ARG A 53 -7.56 2.97 5.75
N PHE A 54 -6.58 2.90 6.66
CA PHE A 54 -6.50 1.90 7.70
C PHE A 54 -7.02 2.38 9.06
N ALA A 55 -7.57 3.60 9.15
CA ALA A 55 -7.98 4.23 10.41
C ALA A 55 -8.97 3.40 11.25
N ASP A 56 -9.88 2.66 10.60
CA ASP A 56 -10.90 1.84 11.26
C ASP A 56 -10.42 0.40 11.57
N TRP A 57 -9.14 0.10 11.32
CA TRP A 57 -8.58 -1.23 11.45
C TRP A 57 -7.49 -1.25 12.52
N PRO A 58 -7.25 -2.40 13.20
CA PRO A 58 -6.18 -2.55 14.18
C PRO A 58 -4.81 -2.69 13.48
N VAL A 59 -4.47 -1.73 12.61
CA VAL A 59 -3.25 -1.67 11.82
C VAL A 59 -2.58 -0.33 12.07
N THR A 60 -1.42 -0.36 12.70
CA THR A 60 -0.59 0.84 12.86
C THR A 60 0.32 0.98 11.64
N VAL A 61 0.11 2.05 10.88
CA VAL A 61 0.92 2.44 9.71
C VAL A 61 2.03 3.40 10.13
#